data_AF-A0A4Q3N7N4-F1
#
_entry.id   AF-A0A4Q3N7N4-F1
#
_cell.length_a   1.000
_cell.length_b   1.000
_cell.length_c   1.000
_cell.angle_alpha   90.00
_cell.angle_beta   90.00
_cell.angle_gamma   90.00
#
_symmetry.space_group_name_H-M   'P 1'
#
loop_
_entity.id
_entity.type
_entity.pdbx_description
1 polymer ?
#
loop_
_entity_poly.entity_id
_entity_poly.type
_entity_poly.pdbx_seq_one_letter_code
_entity_poly.pdbx_strand_id
1 'polypeptide(L)'
;MIAVRRLLLAVAVVATAALASCGGGGGDGGDPPAPLVTFAFRVHGAGEEQEFRYATSSQAFIAKARAQLALPYVGRQQFPIGPIAAGSGGVNLGWNWHFTDLAFTESAVALCDGKPSLVEADLPYWLNTVKNFCPWSGYVHSEVTGFYALRQFAVGQNREIAQENIKVEFKDVRDSRCPSAAVCVSAGFAEADLLV
;
A
#
# COMPACT_ATOMS: atom_id res chain seq x y z
N MET A 1 -53.26 -54.29 -5.60
CA MET A 1 -51.83 -53.95 -5.48
C MET A 1 -51.71 -52.46 -5.19
N ILE A 2 -51.20 -52.13 -3.99
CA ILE A 2 -50.42 -50.96 -3.53
C ILE A 2 -50.45 -49.74 -4.50
N ALA A 3 -50.92 -48.53 -4.15
CA ALA A 3 -50.44 -47.70 -3.05
C ALA A 3 -51.46 -46.63 -2.60
N VAL A 4 -51.59 -46.50 -1.28
CA VAL A 4 -52.05 -45.30 -0.58
C VAL A 4 -50.93 -44.27 -0.64
N ARG A 5 -51.18 -43.05 -1.12
CA ARG A 5 -50.26 -41.92 -0.91
C ARG A 5 -50.98 -40.82 -0.14
N ARG A 6 -50.50 -40.63 1.09
CA ARG A 6 -51.03 -39.74 2.11
C ARG A 6 -50.85 -38.27 1.71
N LEU A 7 -51.94 -37.54 1.89
CA LEU A 7 -52.08 -36.16 2.37
C LEU A 7 -50.79 -35.54 2.93
N LEU A 8 -50.54 -34.27 2.61
CA LEU A 8 -50.19 -33.21 3.57
C LEU A 8 -50.24 -31.84 2.87
N LEU A 9 -51.23 -31.03 3.27
CA LEU A 9 -51.24 -29.58 3.08
C LEU A 9 -50.00 -28.99 3.75
N ALA A 10 -49.27 -28.13 3.04
CA ALA A 10 -48.32 -27.21 3.65
C ALA A 10 -48.80 -25.77 3.41
N VAL A 11 -49.24 -25.17 4.50
CA VAL A 11 -49.69 -23.78 4.64
C VAL A 11 -48.54 -22.83 4.28
N ALA A 12 -48.85 -21.82 3.46
CA ALA A 12 -47.93 -20.74 3.14
C ALA A 12 -47.66 -19.87 4.38
N VAL A 13 -46.40 -19.81 4.81
CA VAL A 13 -45.92 -18.83 5.80
C VAL A 13 -45.16 -17.75 5.04
N VAL A 14 -45.82 -16.61 4.82
CA VAL A 14 -45.17 -15.39 4.34
C VAL A 14 -44.44 -14.76 5.54
N ALA A 15 -43.12 -14.93 5.59
CA ALA A 15 -42.28 -14.24 6.56
C ALA A 15 -41.91 -12.85 6.02
N THR A 16 -42.71 -11.85 6.39
CA THR A 16 -42.33 -10.43 6.28
C THR A 16 -41.19 -10.15 7.24
N ALA A 17 -39.95 -10.14 6.74
CA ALA A 17 -38.80 -9.65 7.48
C ALA A 17 -38.90 -8.12 7.58
N ALA A 18 -39.23 -7.62 8.77
CA ALA A 18 -39.15 -6.21 9.10
C ALA A 18 -37.70 -5.74 8.97
N LEU A 19 -37.46 -4.79 8.08
CA LEU A 19 -36.21 -4.04 8.03
C LEU A 19 -36.08 -3.29 9.35
N ALA A 20 -35.18 -3.75 10.21
CA ALA A 20 -34.69 -2.96 11.33
C ALA A 20 -33.93 -1.76 10.74
N SER A 21 -34.66 -0.65 10.58
CA SER A 21 -34.08 0.66 10.36
C SER A 21 -33.36 1.06 11.66
N CYS A 22 -32.06 0.82 11.71
CA CYS A 22 -31.22 1.46 12.71
C CYS A 22 -31.17 2.96 12.38
N GLY A 23 -32.10 3.70 12.97
CA GLY A 23 -31.95 5.13 13.18
C GLY A 23 -30.74 5.37 14.07
N GLY A 24 -29.61 5.75 13.47
CA GLY A 24 -28.47 6.36 14.14
C GLY A 24 -28.59 7.87 13.97
N GLY A 25 -28.74 8.59 15.07
CA GLY A 25 -28.96 10.02 15.11
C GLY A 25 -27.86 10.81 14.42
N GLY A 26 -28.26 11.97 13.88
CA GLY A 26 -27.37 12.93 13.24
C GLY A 26 -26.23 13.33 14.17
N GLY A 27 -25.03 12.96 13.76
CA GLY A 27 -23.80 13.63 14.10
C GLY A 27 -23.08 13.90 12.80
N ASP A 28 -22.81 15.16 12.49
CA ASP A 28 -21.92 15.60 11.40
C ASP A 28 -20.45 15.27 11.73
N GLY A 29 -20.20 14.06 12.22
CA GLY A 29 -18.88 13.47 12.31
C GLY A 29 -18.65 12.68 11.05
N GLY A 30 -18.16 13.35 9.99
CA GLY A 30 -17.70 12.64 8.80
C GLY A 30 -16.72 11.55 9.20
N ASP A 31 -16.92 10.33 8.69
CA ASP A 31 -15.96 9.25 8.89
C ASP A 31 -14.55 9.76 8.58
N PRO A 32 -13.54 9.46 9.42
CA PRO A 32 -12.17 9.84 9.11
C PRO A 32 -11.79 9.29 7.72
N PRO A 33 -11.07 10.06 6.89
CA PRO A 33 -10.68 9.61 5.57
C PRO A 33 -9.97 8.26 5.70
N ALA A 34 -10.37 7.29 4.88
CA ALA A 34 -9.80 5.95 4.91
C ALA A 34 -8.27 6.04 4.78
N PRO A 35 -7.51 5.27 5.58
CA PRO A 35 -6.06 5.37 5.62
C PRO A 35 -5.47 5.05 4.24
N LEU A 36 -4.44 5.80 3.85
CA LEU A 36 -3.70 5.54 2.63
C LEU A 36 -2.87 4.25 2.77
N VAL A 37 -2.88 3.44 1.72
CA VAL A 37 -2.00 2.28 1.56
C VAL A 37 -1.03 2.58 0.42
N THR A 38 0.26 2.40 0.69
CA THR A 38 1.33 2.64 -0.27
C THR A 38 1.80 1.34 -0.90
N PHE A 39 1.94 1.32 -2.22
CA PHE A 39 2.53 0.22 -2.97
C PHE A 39 3.80 0.67 -3.69
N ALA A 40 4.79 -0.22 -3.75
CA ALA A 40 5.99 -0.06 -4.54
C ALA A 40 5.90 -0.89 -5.82
N PHE A 41 6.34 -0.30 -6.92
CA PHE A 41 6.34 -0.89 -8.25
C PHE A 41 7.75 -0.91 -8.81
N ARG A 42 8.05 -1.94 -9.61
CA ARG A 42 9.33 -2.08 -10.30
C ARG A 42 9.10 -2.42 -11.76
N VAL A 43 10.13 -2.22 -12.57
CA VAL A 43 10.13 -2.55 -14.01
C VAL A 43 11.14 -3.67 -14.25
N HIS A 44 10.73 -4.75 -14.94
CA HIS A 44 11.63 -5.88 -15.24
C HIS A 44 12.88 -5.40 -15.98
N GLY A 45 14.05 -5.86 -15.54
CA GLY A 45 15.35 -5.52 -16.16
C GLY A 45 15.81 -4.07 -15.99
N ALA A 46 15.06 -3.23 -15.26
CA ALA A 46 15.36 -1.81 -15.15
C ALA A 46 16.23 -1.45 -13.92
N GLY A 47 16.39 -2.36 -12.96
CA GLY A 47 17.12 -2.10 -11.71
C GLY A 47 16.21 -1.63 -10.56
N GLU A 48 16.70 -1.71 -9.32
CA GLU A 48 15.92 -1.31 -8.13
C GLU A 48 15.81 0.22 -8.00
N GLU A 49 16.77 0.95 -8.57
CA GLU A 49 16.77 2.41 -8.64
C GLU A 49 15.65 2.97 -9.52
N GLN A 50 14.94 2.11 -10.27
CA GLN A 50 13.75 2.44 -11.06
C GLN A 50 12.46 2.13 -10.30
N GLU A 51 12.50 1.90 -8.98
CA GLU A 51 11.30 1.74 -8.16
C GLU A 51 10.51 3.06 -8.12
N PHE A 52 9.19 2.96 -8.22
CA PHE A 52 8.26 4.08 -8.01
C PHE A 52 7.12 3.66 -7.10
N ARG A 53 6.44 4.64 -6.50
CA ARG A 53 5.45 4.41 -5.44
C ARG A 53 4.15 5.15 -5.72
N TYR A 54 3.07 4.55 -5.25
CA TYR A 54 1.73 5.13 -5.30
C TYR A 54 0.99 4.82 -4.00
N ALA A 55 0.32 5.83 -3.44
CA ALA A 55 -0.50 5.71 -2.26
C ALA A 55 -1.96 6.02 -2.58
N THR A 56 -2.87 5.20 -2.07
CA THR A 56 -4.29 5.35 -2.33
C THR A 56 -5.13 4.82 -1.17
N SER A 57 -6.32 5.38 -1.01
CA SER A 57 -7.37 4.86 -0.12
C SER A 57 -8.42 4.04 -0.89
N SER A 58 -8.28 3.92 -2.22
CA SER A 58 -9.19 3.17 -3.08
C SER A 58 -9.18 1.68 -2.76
N GLN A 59 -10.24 1.19 -2.13
CA GLN A 59 -10.38 -0.21 -1.75
C GLN A 59 -10.34 -1.15 -2.97
N ALA A 60 -10.88 -0.71 -4.11
CA ALA A 60 -10.83 -1.47 -5.36
C ALA A 60 -9.39 -1.63 -5.87
N PHE A 61 -8.60 -0.56 -5.84
CA PHE A 61 -7.20 -0.62 -6.23
C PHE A 61 -6.39 -1.48 -5.27
N ILE A 62 -6.56 -1.27 -3.96
CA ILE A 62 -5.87 -2.02 -2.90
C ILE A 62 -6.13 -3.53 -3.04
N ALA A 63 -7.38 -3.93 -3.24
CA ALA A 63 -7.74 -5.33 -3.46
C ALA A 63 -7.07 -5.91 -4.70
N LYS A 64 -7.04 -5.16 -5.81
CA LYS A 64 -6.39 -5.58 -7.06
C LYS A 64 -4.86 -5.70 -6.92
N ALA A 65 -4.21 -4.74 -6.26
CA ALA A 65 -2.78 -4.78 -5.99
C ALA A 65 -2.40 -5.99 -5.12
N ARG A 66 -3.17 -6.27 -4.06
CA ARG A 66 -2.98 -7.44 -3.21
C ARG A 66 -3.22 -8.76 -3.95
N ALA A 67 -4.20 -8.80 -4.85
CA ALA A 67 -4.43 -9.96 -5.71
C ALA A 67 -3.23 -10.24 -6.63
N GLN A 68 -2.63 -9.20 -7.24
CA GLN A 68 -1.39 -9.33 -8.01
C GLN A 68 -0.21 -9.79 -7.15
N LEU A 69 -0.08 -9.29 -5.91
CA LEU A 69 0.97 -9.73 -4.98
C LEU A 69 0.84 -11.20 -4.57
N ALA A 70 -0.38 -11.74 -4.51
CA ALA A 70 -0.64 -13.15 -4.21
C ALA A 70 -0.27 -14.10 -5.36
N LEU A 71 -0.08 -13.57 -6.59
CA LEU A 71 0.39 -14.36 -7.72
C LEU A 71 1.92 -14.58 -7.63
N PRO A 72 2.43 -15.73 -8.11
CA PRO A 72 3.84 -15.89 -8.40
C PRO A 72 4.32 -14.76 -9.32
N TYR A 73 5.59 -14.40 -9.22
CA TYR A 73 6.20 -13.32 -10.01
C TYR A 73 5.86 -13.41 -11.52
N VAL A 74 5.98 -14.60 -12.10
CA VAL A 74 5.69 -14.86 -13.52
C VAL A 74 4.21 -14.72 -13.90
N GLY A 75 3.30 -14.72 -12.92
CA GLY A 75 1.86 -14.57 -13.12
C GLY A 75 1.37 -13.12 -13.07
N ARG A 76 2.24 -12.15 -12.74
CA ARG A 76 1.89 -10.73 -12.62
C ARG A 76 1.90 -10.05 -13.99
N GLN A 77 0.89 -10.32 -14.80
CA GLN A 77 0.80 -9.82 -16.18
C GLN A 77 0.18 -8.42 -16.30
N GLN A 78 -0.36 -7.87 -15.21
CA GLN A 78 -0.96 -6.55 -15.22
C GLN A 78 0.05 -5.49 -14.77
N PHE A 79 0.19 -4.43 -15.57
CA PHE A 79 1.10 -3.33 -15.30
C PHE A 79 0.36 -2.04 -14.91
N PRO A 80 1.00 -1.14 -14.13
CA PRO A 80 0.39 0.12 -13.72
C PRO A 80 0.30 1.10 -14.90
N ILE A 81 -0.80 1.84 -14.99
CA ILE A 81 -1.03 2.92 -15.95
C ILE A 81 -1.80 4.05 -15.26
N GLY A 82 -1.45 5.29 -15.56
CA GLY A 82 -2.25 6.43 -15.11
C GLY A 82 -1.65 7.78 -15.42
N PRO A 83 -2.41 8.85 -15.13
CA PRO A 83 -1.95 10.24 -15.24
C PRO A 83 -0.88 10.57 -14.20
N ILE A 84 0.05 11.45 -14.57
CA ILE A 84 1.12 11.92 -13.69
C ILE A 84 1.08 13.44 -13.51
N ALA A 85 1.59 13.92 -12.37
CA ALA A 85 1.77 15.33 -12.06
C ALA A 85 3.17 15.60 -11.48
N ALA A 86 3.57 16.87 -11.47
CA ALA A 86 4.82 17.33 -10.88
C ALA A 86 4.87 17.09 -9.36
N GLY A 87 6.09 16.93 -8.84
CA GLY A 87 6.39 16.65 -7.44
C GLY A 87 6.22 15.18 -7.07
N SER A 88 6.80 14.76 -5.94
CA SER A 88 6.82 13.34 -5.53
C SER A 88 5.49 12.81 -4.97
N GLY A 89 4.49 13.69 -4.79
CA GLY A 89 3.23 13.33 -4.12
C GLY A 89 3.41 12.85 -2.67
N GLY A 90 4.56 13.15 -2.05
CA GLY A 90 4.92 12.72 -0.70
C GLY A 90 5.33 11.25 -0.57
N VAL A 91 5.15 10.43 -1.62
CA VAL A 91 5.40 8.97 -1.56
C VAL A 91 6.40 8.49 -2.61
N ASN A 92 6.49 9.16 -3.76
CA ASN A 92 7.38 8.80 -4.85
C ASN A 92 8.73 9.53 -4.76
N LEU A 93 9.38 9.45 -3.59
CA LEU A 93 10.48 10.35 -3.18
C LEU A 93 11.73 10.32 -4.06
N GLY A 94 11.94 9.27 -4.86
CA GLY A 94 13.05 9.18 -5.81
C GLY A 94 12.85 10.00 -7.09
N TRP A 95 11.67 10.62 -7.27
CA TRP A 95 11.24 11.22 -8.53
C TRP A 95 10.57 12.58 -8.31
N ASN A 96 10.70 13.48 -9.29
CA ASN A 96 10.05 14.79 -9.28
C ASN A 96 8.64 14.76 -9.89
N TRP A 97 8.01 13.58 -9.87
CA TRP A 97 6.67 13.33 -10.39
C TRP A 97 6.00 12.20 -9.60
N HIS A 98 4.67 12.13 -9.68
CA HIS A 98 3.86 11.07 -9.08
C HIS A 98 2.62 10.80 -9.91
N PHE A 99 2.02 9.63 -9.71
CA PHE A 99 0.70 9.32 -10.23
C PHE A 99 -0.38 10.08 -9.45
N THR A 100 -1.30 10.74 -10.16
CA THR A 100 -2.49 11.36 -9.55
C THR A 100 -3.65 10.37 -9.45
N ASP A 101 -3.69 9.40 -10.37
CA ASP A 101 -4.55 8.23 -10.34
C ASP A 101 -3.80 7.05 -10.97
N LEU A 102 -4.13 5.83 -10.56
CA LEU A 102 -3.44 4.64 -11.05
C LEU A 102 -4.40 3.46 -11.20
N ALA A 103 -4.25 2.74 -12.31
CA ALA A 103 -4.97 1.51 -12.59
C ALA A 103 -3.99 0.41 -13.03
N PHE A 104 -4.45 -0.83 -13.01
CA PHE A 104 -3.75 -1.98 -13.60
C PHE A 104 -4.40 -2.34 -14.94
N THR A 105 -3.59 -2.51 -15.98
CA THR A 105 -4.01 -2.94 -17.33
C THR A 105 -3.14 -4.07 -17.86
N GLU A 106 -3.58 -4.73 -18.92
CA GLU A 106 -2.82 -5.75 -19.67
C GLU A 106 -2.31 -5.23 -21.02
N SER A 107 -2.79 -4.06 -21.44
CA SER A 107 -2.37 -3.42 -22.69
C SER A 107 -2.54 -1.90 -22.62
N ALA A 108 -1.68 -1.19 -23.36
CA ALA A 108 -1.70 0.26 -23.51
C ALA A 108 -1.02 0.65 -24.84
N VAL A 109 -1.15 1.91 -25.24
CA VAL A 109 -0.37 2.47 -26.37
C VAL A 109 1.08 2.69 -25.94
N ALA A 110 2.03 2.47 -26.86
CA ALA A 110 3.47 2.52 -26.57
C ALA A 110 3.98 3.90 -26.12
N LEU A 111 3.21 4.95 -26.37
CA LEU A 111 3.61 6.34 -26.06
C LEU A 111 3.89 6.58 -24.58
N CYS A 112 3.23 5.87 -23.67
CA CYS A 112 3.43 6.00 -22.23
C CYS A 112 4.39 4.94 -21.64
N ASP A 113 4.94 4.05 -22.46
CA ASP A 113 5.83 2.99 -22.00
C ASP A 113 7.25 3.53 -21.71
N GLY A 114 7.94 2.89 -20.76
CA GLY A 114 9.28 3.26 -20.38
C GLY A 114 9.66 2.86 -18.95
N LYS A 115 10.68 3.53 -18.42
CA LYS A 115 11.12 3.44 -17.03
C LYS A 115 11.03 4.81 -16.36
N PRO A 116 10.91 4.89 -15.03
CA PRO A 116 10.84 6.16 -14.30
C PRO A 116 11.90 7.20 -14.66
N SER A 117 13.15 6.78 -14.90
CA SER A 117 14.22 7.71 -15.32
C SER A 117 13.99 8.35 -16.70
N LEU A 118 13.18 7.77 -17.59
CA LEU A 118 12.80 8.42 -18.84
C LEU A 118 11.80 9.55 -18.62
N VAL A 119 10.89 9.39 -17.65
CA VAL A 119 9.97 10.45 -17.21
C VAL A 119 10.77 11.60 -16.61
N GLU A 120 11.72 11.28 -15.73
CA GLU A 120 12.56 12.27 -15.05
C GLU A 120 13.47 13.04 -16.01
N ALA A 121 14.07 12.36 -17.00
CA ALA A 121 15.00 12.96 -17.95
C ALA A 121 14.37 14.03 -18.85
N ASP A 122 13.05 13.95 -19.10
CA ASP A 122 12.31 14.95 -19.87
C ASP A 122 10.94 15.23 -19.24
N LEU A 123 10.98 15.60 -17.95
CA LEU A 123 9.78 15.81 -17.17
C LEU A 123 8.78 16.80 -17.81
N PRO A 124 9.20 17.94 -18.43
CA PRO A 124 8.27 18.82 -19.11
C PRO A 124 7.52 18.16 -20.27
N TYR A 125 8.20 17.33 -21.09
CA TYR A 125 7.52 16.62 -22.17
C TYR A 125 6.49 15.62 -21.63
N TRP A 126 6.87 14.85 -20.60
CA TRP A 126 5.98 13.86 -20.00
C TRP A 126 4.77 14.48 -19.33
N LEU A 127 4.93 15.60 -18.61
CA LEU A 127 3.82 16.27 -17.94
C LEU A 127 2.88 17.00 -18.92
N ASN A 128 3.41 17.57 -20.01
CA ASN A 128 2.63 18.42 -20.91
C ASN A 128 2.11 17.69 -22.16
N THR A 129 2.83 16.67 -22.64
CA THR A 129 2.52 15.97 -23.89
C THR A 129 1.99 14.56 -23.64
N VAL A 130 2.77 13.71 -22.97
CA VAL A 130 2.38 12.30 -22.76
C VAL A 130 1.26 12.18 -21.72
N LYS A 131 1.38 12.93 -20.63
CA LYS A 131 0.47 13.04 -19.47
C LYS A 131 0.23 11.77 -18.67
N ASN A 132 0.59 10.61 -19.21
CA ASN A 132 0.42 9.30 -18.62
C ASN A 132 1.73 8.54 -18.60
N PHE A 133 1.92 7.69 -17.60
CA PHE A 133 3.01 6.74 -17.56
C PHE A 133 2.44 5.32 -17.44
N CYS A 134 2.96 4.39 -18.24
CA CYS A 134 2.48 3.02 -18.35
C CYS A 134 3.62 2.04 -18.63
N PRO A 135 4.52 1.78 -17.66
CA PRO A 135 5.63 0.86 -17.90
C PRO A 135 5.08 -0.55 -18.20
N TRP A 136 5.16 -1.02 -19.45
CA TRP A 136 4.59 -2.30 -19.90
C TRP A 136 5.19 -3.50 -19.18
N SER A 137 6.46 -3.37 -18.79
CA SER A 137 7.18 -4.34 -17.96
C SER A 137 7.11 -4.01 -16.46
N GLY A 138 6.20 -3.12 -16.07
CA GLY A 138 5.98 -2.70 -14.69
C GLY A 138 5.11 -3.70 -13.94
N TYR A 139 5.41 -3.92 -12.66
CA TYR A 139 4.63 -4.79 -11.80
C TYR A 139 4.62 -4.27 -10.37
N VAL A 140 3.58 -4.61 -9.62
CA VAL A 140 3.55 -4.35 -8.17
C VAL A 140 4.56 -5.27 -7.48
N HIS A 141 5.53 -4.67 -6.81
CA HIS A 141 6.62 -5.37 -6.14
C HIS A 141 6.22 -5.74 -4.71
N SER A 142 5.71 -4.75 -3.96
CA SER A 142 5.30 -4.92 -2.56
C SER A 142 4.23 -3.91 -2.16
N GLU A 143 3.43 -4.27 -1.15
CA GLU A 143 2.75 -3.29 -0.31
C GLU A 143 3.80 -2.76 0.65
N VAL A 144 3.98 -1.44 0.70
CA VAL A 144 4.94 -0.79 1.59
C VAL A 144 4.37 -0.82 3.00
N THR A 145 4.52 -1.95 3.66
CA THR A 145 4.19 -2.13 5.06
C THR A 145 5.42 -1.79 5.89
N GLY A 146 5.44 -0.63 6.52
CA GLY A 146 6.58 -0.19 7.31
C GLY A 146 6.51 -0.59 8.79
N PHE A 147 7.01 -1.79 9.12
CA PHE A 147 7.90 -1.96 10.28
C PHE A 147 9.30 -2.22 9.72
N TYR A 148 10.24 -1.27 9.89
CA TYR A 148 11.62 -1.49 9.47
C TYR A 148 12.37 -2.25 10.57
N ALA A 149 12.76 -3.50 10.32
CA ALA A 149 13.75 -4.18 11.16
C ALA A 149 15.13 -3.56 10.87
N LEU A 150 15.52 -2.54 11.63
CA LEU A 150 16.85 -1.95 11.56
C LEU A 150 17.89 -3.02 11.96
N ARG A 151 18.60 -3.56 10.97
CA ARG A 151 19.76 -4.43 11.23
C ARG A 151 20.94 -3.53 11.60
N GLN A 152 21.02 -3.18 12.88
CA GLN A 152 22.12 -2.48 13.56
C GLN A 152 22.20 -0.97 13.27
N PHE A 153 22.17 -0.18 14.36
CA PHE A 153 22.59 1.22 14.37
C PHE A 153 23.48 1.45 15.59
N ALA A 154 24.45 2.35 15.48
CA ALA A 154 25.28 2.73 16.62
C ALA A 154 24.57 3.80 17.45
N VAL A 155 24.69 3.71 18.78
CA VAL A 155 24.21 4.74 19.70
C VAL A 155 24.92 6.06 19.35
N GLY A 156 24.13 7.10 19.05
CA GLY A 156 24.64 8.42 18.64
C GLY A 156 24.66 8.67 17.12
N GLN A 157 24.18 7.73 16.30
CA GLN A 157 23.96 8.01 14.87
C GLN A 157 22.59 8.65 14.62
N ASN A 158 22.60 9.73 13.83
CA ASN A 158 21.37 10.33 13.31
C ASN A 158 20.93 9.58 12.05
N ARG A 159 19.63 9.29 11.99
CA ARG A 159 18.95 8.75 10.80
C ARG A 159 17.63 9.47 10.62
N GLU A 160 17.36 9.85 9.38
CA GLU A 160 16.09 10.42 8.98
C GLU A 160 15.15 9.27 8.58
N ILE A 161 13.98 9.24 9.19
CA ILE A 161 12.95 8.22 8.96
C ILE A 161 11.65 8.96 8.67
N ALA A 162 11.09 8.73 7.49
CA ALA A 162 9.82 9.34 7.07
C ALA A 162 8.63 8.50 7.55
N GLN A 163 8.43 8.39 8.87
CA GLN A 163 7.27 7.73 9.47
C GLN A 163 6.70 8.50 10.66
N GLU A 164 5.37 8.45 10.79
CA GLU A 164 4.61 9.17 11.82
C GLU A 164 4.66 8.50 13.20
N ASN A 165 5.00 7.20 13.28
CA ASN A 165 5.06 6.45 14.53
C ASN A 165 6.30 5.55 14.56
N ILE A 166 7.19 5.76 15.53
CA ILE A 166 8.44 5.00 15.70
C ILE A 166 8.31 4.12 16.96
N LYS A 167 8.36 2.80 16.78
CA LYS A 167 8.49 1.83 17.88
C LYS A 167 9.84 1.12 17.76
N VAL A 168 10.73 1.34 18.72
CA VAL A 168 12.04 0.69 18.77
C VAL A 168 12.00 -0.43 19.81
N GLU A 169 12.25 -1.66 19.38
CA GLU A 169 12.43 -2.80 20.28
C GLU A 169 13.91 -3.15 20.41
N PHE A 170 14.41 -3.10 21.64
CA PHE A 170 15.77 -3.46 21.96
C PHE A 170 15.86 -4.95 22.34
N LYS A 171 16.46 -5.78 21.48
CA LYS A 171 16.75 -7.20 21.75
C LYS A 171 18.24 -7.42 21.97
N ASP A 172 18.58 -8.23 22.96
CA ASP A 172 19.95 -8.69 23.23
C ASP A 172 20.99 -7.56 23.38
N VAL A 173 20.62 -6.46 24.05
CA VAL A 173 21.50 -5.29 24.25
C VAL A 173 22.72 -5.64 25.08
N ARG A 174 23.91 -5.27 24.59
CA ARG A 174 25.17 -5.30 25.32
C ARG A 174 25.82 -3.92 25.27
N ASP A 175 26.00 -3.28 26.43
CA ASP A 175 26.75 -2.02 26.54
C ASP A 175 28.15 -2.31 27.09
N SER A 176 29.17 -2.11 26.26
CA SER A 176 30.58 -2.34 26.61
C SER A 176 31.13 -1.35 27.63
N ARG A 177 30.39 -0.26 27.91
CA ARG A 177 30.73 0.76 28.91
C ARG A 177 30.05 0.46 30.26
N CYS A 178 29.14 -0.50 30.30
CA CYS A 178 28.44 -0.88 31.52
C CYS A 178 29.31 -1.85 32.33
N PRO A 179 29.50 -1.62 33.64
CA PRO A 179 30.18 -2.58 34.52
C PRO A 179 29.55 -3.96 34.44
N SER A 180 30.34 -5.03 34.61
CA SER A 180 29.94 -6.43 34.40
C SER A 180 28.76 -6.93 35.24
N ALA A 181 28.31 -6.16 36.23
CA ALA A 181 27.17 -6.47 37.10
C ALA A 181 26.00 -5.47 37.00
N ALA A 182 26.07 -4.48 36.10
CA ALA A 182 25.03 -3.46 35.94
C ALA A 182 24.24 -3.66 34.63
N VAL A 183 22.95 -3.33 34.67
CA VAL A 183 22.10 -3.22 33.48
C VAL A 183 21.90 -1.74 33.20
N CYS A 184 22.70 -1.17 32.30
CA CYS A 184 22.63 0.25 31.95
C CYS A 184 21.57 0.55 30.89
N VAL A 185 21.17 -0.45 30.11
CA VAL A 185 20.08 -0.39 29.12
C VAL A 185 19.29 -1.67 29.22
N SER A 186 18.01 -1.57 29.61
CA SER A 186 17.10 -2.71 29.66
C SER A 186 16.54 -3.01 28.26
N ALA A 187 16.41 -4.30 27.95
CA ALA A 187 15.59 -4.74 26.82
C ALA A 187 14.15 -4.29 27.03
N GLY A 188 13.48 -3.88 25.95
CA GLY A 188 12.14 -3.33 26.03
C GLY A 188 11.80 -2.43 24.85
N PHE A 189 10.67 -1.75 24.97
CA PHE A 189 10.19 -0.80 23.98
C PHE A 189 10.49 0.63 24.43
N ALA A 190 11.00 1.43 23.51
CA ALA A 190 10.92 2.88 23.60
C ALA A 190 9.90 3.36 22.57
N GLU A 191 8.95 4.17 23.04
CA GLU A 191 7.98 4.87 22.22
C GLU A 191 8.32 6.36 22.33
N ALA A 192 8.39 7.04 21.19
CA ALA A 192 8.61 8.48 21.14
C ALA A 192 7.48 9.10 20.34
N ASP A 193 6.72 9.98 20.99
CA ASP A 193 5.73 10.81 20.32
C ASP A 193 6.47 11.98 19.67
N LEU A 194 6.43 12.03 18.34
CA LEU A 194 6.90 13.19 17.59
C LEU A 194 5.84 14.29 17.77
N LEU A 195 6.15 15.27 18.62
CA LEU A 195 5.42 16.52 18.66
C LEU A 195 5.76 17.27 17.37
N VAL A 196 4.81 17.27 16.42
CA VAL A 196 4.89 18.06 15.18
C VAL A 196 4.36 19.48 15.44
#